data_AF-A0A7I7Y8E3-F1
#
_entry.id   AF-A0A7I7Y8E3-F1
#
_cell.length_a   1.000
_cell.length_b   1.000
_cell.length_c   1.000
_cell.angle_alpha   90.00
_cell.angle_beta   90.00
_cell.angle_gamma   90.00
#
_symmetry.space_group_name_H-M   'P 1'
#
loop_
_entity.id
_entity.type
_entity.pdbx_description
1 polymer ?
#
loop_
_entity_poly.entity_id
_entity_poly.type
_entity_poly.pdbx_seq_one_letter_code
_entity_poly.pdbx_strand_id
1 'polypeptide(L)'
;MNFSILPPEVNSARIFAGAGPEPLLAAAAAWDGLADELTSAATAFASVTSELTGASWRGPASAAMAAVAVPYVGWLTAAGARAAQSAVQARAVATAYEAAVSATVHPLAVASNRTRLASLARSNLFGLNTHAIAANEAEYEQMWAKDVVAMSGYHANAATAAAQLKPVAALNVNLGVGNLGTLNVGNGNHGNNNVGGGNFGNSNVGFGNVGRRNVGVGNKDLVANHTSLNVGNGNTGSHNIGSGNLGNSNIGSGNKGNGNFGFGNNGDGNIGFGNTGSGNIGIGLHGTNQRGFGGLNSGTGNIGFGNSGTGNVGFFNSGVGNHGIGNSGDHNTGSGNSGFTNTVVETRALSIAASATRAI
;
A
#
# COMPACT_ATOMS: atom_id res chain seq x y z
N MET A 1 27.80 -8.87 -10.71
CA MET A 1 28.22 -9.53 -11.97
C MET A 1 29.40 -10.44 -11.69
N ASN A 2 29.65 -11.45 -12.53
CA ASN A 2 30.85 -12.30 -12.43
C ASN A 2 31.63 -12.24 -13.76
N PHE A 3 32.83 -11.65 -13.73
CA PHE A 3 33.70 -11.49 -14.91
C PHE A 3 34.68 -12.67 -15.09
N SER A 4 34.87 -13.51 -14.07
CA SER A 4 35.81 -14.64 -14.13
C SER A 4 35.34 -15.79 -15.00
N ILE A 5 34.07 -15.80 -15.42
CA ILE A 5 33.54 -16.80 -16.36
C ILE A 5 33.68 -16.36 -17.82
N LEU A 6 34.12 -15.13 -18.07
CA LEU A 6 34.30 -14.58 -19.41
C LEU A 6 35.79 -14.59 -19.75
N PRO A 7 36.19 -15.11 -20.93
CA PRO A 7 37.58 -15.09 -21.34
C PRO A 7 38.04 -13.65 -21.68
N PRO A 8 39.36 -13.38 -21.65
CA PRO A 8 39.92 -12.06 -21.97
C PRO A 8 39.50 -11.53 -23.34
N GLU A 9 39.30 -12.37 -24.36
CA GLU A 9 38.78 -11.92 -25.67
C GLU A 9 37.43 -11.18 -25.53
N VAL A 10 36.58 -11.61 -24.59
CA VAL A 10 35.26 -11.00 -24.35
C VAL A 10 35.37 -9.78 -23.44
N ASN A 11 36.09 -9.88 -22.32
CA ASN A 11 36.24 -8.76 -21.39
C ASN A 11 36.97 -7.58 -22.05
N SER A 12 38.11 -7.84 -22.70
CA SER A 12 38.84 -6.85 -23.49
C SER A 12 37.96 -6.26 -24.60
N ALA A 13 37.33 -7.07 -25.46
CA ALA A 13 36.55 -6.53 -26.58
C ALA A 13 35.39 -5.64 -26.11
N ARG A 14 34.74 -5.97 -24.98
CA ARG A 14 33.62 -5.19 -24.46
C ARG A 14 34.02 -3.82 -23.93
N ILE A 15 35.14 -3.71 -23.22
CA ILE A 15 35.55 -2.41 -22.64
C ILE A 15 36.15 -1.47 -23.70
N PHE A 16 36.79 -2.01 -24.74
CA PHE A 16 37.34 -1.22 -25.84
C PHE A 16 36.31 -0.90 -26.94
N ALA A 17 35.16 -1.58 -26.94
CA ALA A 17 34.05 -1.25 -27.82
C ALA A 17 33.17 -0.15 -27.21
N GLY A 18 32.83 0.87 -27.98
CA GLY A 18 31.87 1.89 -27.58
C GLY A 18 32.32 3.32 -27.89
N ALA A 19 31.51 4.28 -27.45
CA ALA A 19 31.72 5.71 -27.69
C ALA A 19 32.70 6.38 -26.70
N GLY A 20 33.25 5.62 -25.75
CA GLY A 20 34.12 6.16 -24.68
C GLY A 20 33.34 6.91 -23.60
N PRO A 21 34.05 7.70 -22.75
CA PRO A 21 33.46 8.39 -21.61
C PRO A 21 32.74 9.70 -21.98
N GLU A 22 32.97 10.23 -23.19
CA GLU A 22 32.49 11.55 -23.64
C GLU A 22 30.98 11.77 -23.47
N PRO A 23 30.07 10.83 -23.85
CA PRO A 23 28.64 11.04 -23.64
C PRO A 23 28.27 11.20 -22.16
N LEU A 24 28.99 10.51 -21.26
CA LEU A 24 28.75 10.60 -19.82
C LEU A 24 29.33 11.89 -19.22
N LEU A 25 30.47 12.37 -19.74
CA LEU A 25 31.03 13.67 -19.38
C LEU A 25 30.14 14.82 -19.85
N ALA A 26 29.57 14.73 -21.06
CA ALA A 26 28.58 15.68 -21.55
C ALA A 26 27.31 15.70 -20.67
N ALA A 27 26.83 14.52 -20.25
CA ALA A 27 25.73 14.43 -19.29
C ALA A 27 26.10 15.06 -17.93
N ALA A 28 27.33 14.89 -17.45
CA ALA A 28 27.79 15.54 -16.23
C ALA A 28 27.75 17.07 -16.34
N ALA A 29 28.21 17.64 -17.47
CA ALA A 29 28.15 19.08 -17.73
C ALA A 29 26.70 19.59 -17.80
N ALA A 30 25.78 18.83 -18.39
CA ALA A 30 24.36 19.18 -18.40
C ALA A 30 23.76 19.18 -16.98
N TRP A 31 24.15 18.23 -16.12
CA TRP A 31 23.74 18.20 -14.72
C TRP A 31 24.29 19.37 -13.90
N ASP A 32 25.53 19.82 -14.16
CA ASP A 32 26.07 21.05 -13.56
C ASP A 32 25.25 22.27 -13.98
N GLY A 33 24.96 22.42 -15.27
CA GLY A 33 24.14 23.53 -15.78
C GLY A 33 22.77 23.58 -15.13
N LEU A 34 22.12 22.43 -14.97
CA LEU A 34 20.85 22.34 -14.23
C LEU A 34 21.00 22.73 -12.75
N ALA A 35 22.10 22.35 -12.11
CA ALA A 35 22.37 22.70 -10.71
C ALA A 35 22.49 24.22 -10.53
N ASP A 36 23.17 24.89 -11.47
CA ASP A 36 23.35 26.34 -11.49
C ASP A 36 22.02 27.08 -11.73
N GLU A 37 21.21 26.60 -12.68
CA GLU A 37 19.88 27.15 -12.95
C GLU A 37 18.96 27.03 -11.74
N LEU A 38 18.92 25.85 -11.09
CA LEU A 38 18.08 25.62 -9.92
C LEU A 38 18.53 26.45 -8.71
N THR A 39 19.84 26.60 -8.51
CA THR A 39 20.38 27.44 -7.44
C THR A 39 20.06 28.91 -7.68
N SER A 40 20.23 29.39 -8.91
CA SER A 40 19.87 30.75 -9.31
C SER A 40 18.37 31.02 -9.15
N ALA A 41 17.52 30.06 -9.54
CA ALA A 41 16.08 30.14 -9.35
C ALA A 41 15.69 30.19 -7.86
N ALA A 42 16.33 29.38 -7.01
CA ALA A 42 16.13 29.41 -5.57
C ALA A 42 16.47 30.79 -4.97
N THR A 43 17.62 31.35 -5.34
CA THR A 43 18.06 32.68 -4.88
C THR A 43 17.12 33.78 -5.37
N ALA A 44 16.72 33.76 -6.64
CA ALA A 44 15.79 34.74 -7.19
C ALA A 44 14.42 34.68 -6.49
N PHE A 45 13.87 33.49 -6.28
CA PHE A 45 12.60 33.30 -5.60
C PHE A 45 12.66 33.71 -4.12
N ALA A 46 13.76 33.38 -3.43
CA ALA A 46 14.00 33.81 -2.05
C ALA A 46 14.07 35.35 -1.94
N SER A 47 14.73 36.01 -2.91
CA SER A 47 14.81 37.47 -2.96
C SER A 47 13.41 38.10 -3.04
N VAL A 48 12.61 37.70 -4.04
CA VAL A 48 11.25 38.22 -4.25
C VAL A 48 10.36 37.97 -3.03
N THR A 49 10.46 36.79 -2.42
CA THR A 49 9.60 36.45 -1.28
C THR A 49 10.03 37.12 0.02
N SER A 50 11.30 37.49 0.16
CA SER A 50 11.79 38.30 1.29
C SER A 50 11.22 39.72 1.28
N GLU A 51 10.94 40.28 0.10
CA GLU A 51 10.34 41.60 -0.05
C GLU A 51 8.90 41.62 0.51
N LEU A 52 8.18 40.49 0.52
CA LEU A 52 6.83 40.41 1.10
C LEU A 52 6.81 40.77 2.60
N THR A 53 7.89 40.49 3.33
CA THR A 53 8.03 40.84 4.75
C THR A 53 8.87 42.10 4.97
N GLY A 54 9.65 42.51 3.97
CA GLY A 54 10.51 43.70 3.99
C GLY A 54 9.87 45.00 3.46
N ALA A 55 8.86 44.92 2.61
CA ALA A 55 8.26 46.09 1.94
C ALA A 55 7.17 46.78 2.79
N SER A 56 6.50 47.76 2.20
CA SER A 56 5.45 48.59 2.82
C SER A 56 4.18 47.80 3.17
N TRP A 57 3.89 46.69 2.48
CA TRP A 57 2.67 45.89 2.67
C TRP A 57 2.89 44.76 3.70
N ARG A 58 3.05 45.15 4.98
CA ARG A 58 3.27 44.20 6.08
C ARG A 58 1.96 43.86 6.79
N GLY A 59 1.72 42.57 7.01
CA GLY A 59 0.60 42.11 7.82
C GLY A 59 0.52 40.58 7.89
N PRO A 60 -0.52 40.02 8.57
CA PRO A 60 -0.71 38.58 8.69
C PRO A 60 -0.78 37.86 7.33
N ALA A 61 -1.34 38.53 6.32
CA ALA A 61 -1.43 37.98 4.96
C ALA A 61 -0.05 37.85 4.30
N SER A 62 0.79 38.88 4.35
CA SER A 62 2.13 38.82 3.74
C SER A 62 3.06 37.85 4.50
N ALA A 63 2.93 37.76 5.83
CA ALA A 63 3.61 36.74 6.63
C ALA A 63 3.18 35.32 6.25
N ALA A 64 1.88 35.07 6.03
CA ALA A 64 1.37 33.77 5.60
C ALA A 64 1.88 33.40 4.19
N MET A 65 1.91 34.35 3.25
CA MET A 65 2.47 34.13 1.91
C MET A 65 3.96 33.79 1.97
N ALA A 66 4.74 34.51 2.77
CA ALA A 66 6.17 34.23 2.96
C ALA A 66 6.41 32.84 3.60
N ALA A 67 5.58 32.43 4.56
CA ALA A 67 5.68 31.11 5.17
C ALA A 67 5.43 29.96 4.18
N VAL A 68 4.51 30.15 3.23
CA VAL A 68 4.22 29.15 2.16
C VAL A 68 5.35 29.06 1.13
N ALA A 69 6.13 30.13 0.94
CA ALA A 69 7.27 30.16 0.01
C ALA A 69 8.49 29.35 0.50
N VAL A 70 8.72 29.26 1.82
CA VAL A 70 9.92 28.64 2.40
C VAL A 70 10.13 27.18 1.95
N PRO A 71 9.13 26.27 1.96
CA PRO A 71 9.31 24.90 1.51
C PRO A 71 9.68 24.79 0.03
N TYR A 72 9.20 25.71 -0.82
CA TYR A 72 9.52 25.71 -2.24
C TYR A 72 10.98 26.12 -2.51
N VAL A 73 11.47 27.16 -1.83
CA VAL A 73 12.89 27.53 -1.87
C VAL A 73 13.77 26.37 -1.39
N GLY A 74 13.42 25.77 -0.25
CA GLY A 74 14.14 24.61 0.28
C GLY A 74 14.19 23.44 -0.68
N TRP A 75 13.09 23.18 -1.41
CA TRP A 75 13.05 22.17 -2.45
C TRP A 75 13.93 22.50 -3.65
N LEU A 76 13.89 23.74 -4.17
CA LEU A 76 14.75 24.17 -5.28
C LEU A 76 16.24 24.02 -4.93
N THR A 77 16.65 24.48 -3.75
CA THR A 77 18.04 24.35 -3.27
C THR A 77 18.44 22.87 -3.14
N ALA A 78 17.56 22.03 -2.59
CA ALA A 78 17.82 20.60 -2.47
C ALA A 78 17.85 19.88 -3.83
N ALA A 79 17.08 20.34 -4.81
CA ALA A 79 17.10 19.83 -6.19
C ALA A 79 18.41 20.21 -6.89
N GLY A 80 18.86 21.47 -6.76
CA GLY A 80 20.14 21.93 -7.29
C GLY A 80 21.32 21.12 -6.73
N ALA A 81 21.36 20.90 -5.41
CA ALA A 81 22.40 20.07 -4.79
C ALA A 81 22.43 18.62 -5.31
N ARG A 82 21.28 18.04 -5.64
CA ARG A 82 21.19 16.68 -6.22
C ARG A 82 21.63 16.64 -7.68
N ALA A 83 21.32 17.68 -8.46
CA ALA A 83 21.81 17.82 -9.82
C ALA A 83 23.34 17.87 -9.81
N ALA A 84 23.95 18.70 -8.95
CA ALA A 84 25.40 18.74 -8.77
C ALA A 84 25.99 17.39 -8.33
N GLN A 85 25.33 16.69 -7.39
CA GLN A 85 25.76 15.36 -6.97
C GLN A 85 25.72 14.35 -8.14
N SER A 86 24.72 14.44 -9.02
CA SER A 86 24.59 13.59 -10.20
C SER A 86 25.72 13.83 -11.20
N ALA A 87 26.12 15.08 -11.41
CA ALA A 87 27.29 15.42 -12.22
C ALA A 87 28.59 14.83 -11.67
N VAL A 88 28.79 14.90 -10.34
CA VAL A 88 29.95 14.29 -9.67
C VAL A 88 29.98 12.78 -9.85
N GLN A 89 28.84 12.09 -9.68
CA GLN A 89 28.79 10.63 -9.85
C GLN A 89 29.00 10.22 -11.31
N ALA A 90 28.46 10.97 -12.27
CA ALA A 90 28.70 10.72 -13.69
C ALA A 90 30.20 10.81 -14.04
N ARG A 91 30.90 11.85 -13.53
CA ARG A 91 32.36 11.97 -13.67
C ARG A 91 33.11 10.83 -12.98
N ALA A 92 32.70 10.42 -11.79
CA ALA A 92 33.33 9.29 -11.09
C ALA A 92 33.23 7.98 -11.90
N VAL A 93 32.10 7.71 -12.54
CA VAL A 93 31.92 6.55 -13.42
C VAL A 93 32.77 6.67 -14.69
N ALA A 94 32.89 7.87 -15.26
CA ALA A 94 33.77 8.12 -16.42
C ALA A 94 35.24 7.85 -16.07
N THR A 95 35.72 8.35 -14.92
CA THR A 95 37.08 8.07 -14.44
C THR A 95 37.29 6.58 -14.14
N ALA A 96 36.28 5.89 -13.59
CA ALA A 96 36.35 4.46 -13.37
C ALA A 96 36.44 3.67 -14.68
N TYR A 97 35.74 4.12 -15.73
CA TYR A 97 35.84 3.55 -17.07
C TYR A 97 37.24 3.74 -17.65
N GLU A 98 37.81 4.94 -17.59
CA GLU A 98 39.17 5.22 -18.10
C GLU A 98 40.23 4.38 -17.38
N ALA A 99 40.12 4.25 -16.06
CA ALA A 99 41.00 3.38 -15.27
C ALA A 99 40.86 1.92 -15.69
N ALA A 100 39.64 1.46 -15.99
CA ALA A 100 39.38 0.10 -16.47
C ALA A 100 39.97 -0.13 -17.86
N VAL A 101 39.76 0.79 -18.80
CA VAL A 101 40.35 0.74 -20.15
C VAL A 101 41.87 0.66 -20.05
N SER A 102 42.49 1.49 -19.21
CA SER A 102 43.95 1.49 -19.02
C SER A 102 44.49 0.21 -18.37
N ALA A 103 43.70 -0.46 -17.52
CA ALA A 103 44.13 -1.67 -16.81
C ALA A 103 43.83 -2.97 -17.58
N THR A 104 42.86 -2.93 -18.50
CA THR A 104 42.44 -4.09 -19.30
C THR A 104 43.44 -4.37 -20.41
N VAL A 105 43.65 -5.65 -20.70
CA VAL A 105 44.54 -6.06 -21.79
C VAL A 105 43.96 -5.62 -23.14
N HIS A 106 44.82 -5.12 -24.03
CA HIS A 106 44.37 -4.72 -25.36
C HIS A 106 44.00 -5.97 -26.21
N PRO A 107 42.89 -5.98 -26.96
CA PRO A 107 42.45 -7.14 -27.74
C PRO A 107 43.51 -7.72 -28.69
N LEU A 108 44.37 -6.86 -29.26
CA LEU A 108 45.48 -7.29 -30.14
C LEU A 108 46.53 -8.13 -29.41
N ALA A 109 46.77 -7.89 -28.12
CA ALA A 109 47.71 -8.69 -27.32
C ALA A 109 47.16 -10.11 -27.11
N VAL A 110 45.86 -10.22 -26.82
CA VAL A 110 45.15 -11.50 -26.69
C VAL A 110 45.21 -12.26 -28.02
N ALA A 111 44.89 -11.59 -29.14
CA ALA A 111 44.96 -12.19 -30.48
C ALA A 111 46.37 -12.67 -30.85
N SER A 112 47.41 -11.87 -30.53
CA SER A 112 48.81 -12.26 -30.74
C SER A 112 49.17 -13.53 -29.99
N ASN A 113 48.80 -13.63 -28.71
CA ASN A 113 49.01 -14.84 -27.91
C ASN A 113 48.33 -16.07 -28.54
N ARG A 114 47.07 -15.93 -29.01
CA ARG A 114 46.34 -17.04 -29.65
C ARG A 114 46.95 -17.48 -30.98
N THR A 115 47.40 -16.55 -31.81
CA THR A 115 48.09 -16.89 -33.06
C THR A 115 49.45 -17.56 -32.81
N ARG A 116 50.17 -17.15 -31.76
CA ARG A 116 51.42 -17.80 -31.32
C ARG A 116 51.18 -19.21 -30.80
N LEU A 117 50.12 -19.43 -30.02
CA LEU A 117 49.72 -20.78 -29.60
C LEU A 117 49.51 -21.71 -30.81
N ALA A 118 48.75 -21.24 -31.81
CA ALA A 118 48.47 -22.00 -33.01
C ALA A 118 49.73 -22.31 -33.85
N SER A 119 50.73 -21.42 -33.88
CA SER A 119 52.00 -21.69 -34.57
C SER A 119 52.88 -22.70 -33.81
N LEU A 120 52.95 -22.58 -32.49
CA LEU A 120 53.68 -23.52 -31.63
C LEU A 120 53.07 -24.92 -31.68
N ALA A 121 51.75 -25.03 -31.63
CA ALA A 121 51.03 -26.30 -31.72
C ALA A 121 51.23 -26.97 -33.09
N ARG A 122 51.12 -26.22 -34.20
CA ARG A 122 51.36 -26.75 -35.55
C ARG A 122 52.79 -27.26 -35.76
N SER A 123 53.77 -26.70 -35.06
CA SER A 123 55.17 -27.13 -35.15
C SER A 123 55.57 -28.16 -34.08
N ASN A 124 54.66 -28.61 -33.22
CA ASN A 124 54.95 -29.50 -32.10
C ASN A 124 54.92 -31.01 -32.45
N LEU A 125 55.37 -31.40 -33.65
CA LEU A 125 55.28 -32.79 -34.12
C LEU A 125 55.98 -33.81 -33.20
N PHE A 126 57.11 -33.41 -32.60
CA PHE A 126 57.92 -34.24 -31.70
C PHE A 126 57.80 -33.86 -30.22
N GLY A 127 56.85 -32.99 -29.86
CA GLY A 127 56.69 -32.54 -28.46
C GLY A 127 57.74 -31.52 -27.97
N LEU A 128 58.65 -31.06 -28.82
CA LEU A 128 59.75 -30.15 -28.42
C LEU A 128 59.25 -28.75 -28.00
N ASN A 129 58.08 -28.32 -28.46
CA ASN A 129 57.51 -27.00 -28.12
C ASN A 129 56.65 -27.01 -26.85
N THR A 130 56.55 -28.15 -26.14
CA THR A 130 55.63 -28.29 -24.99
C THR A 130 55.86 -27.22 -23.91
N HIS A 131 57.10 -26.88 -23.57
CA HIS A 131 57.39 -25.80 -22.62
C HIS A 131 57.00 -24.41 -23.13
N ALA A 132 57.19 -24.14 -24.43
CA ALA A 132 56.80 -22.87 -25.04
C ALA A 132 55.28 -22.70 -25.11
N ILE A 133 54.55 -23.79 -25.37
CA ILE A 133 53.08 -23.83 -25.31
C ILE A 133 52.60 -23.53 -23.88
N ALA A 134 53.17 -24.19 -22.88
CA ALA A 134 52.82 -23.96 -21.48
C ALA A 134 53.09 -22.51 -21.04
N ALA A 135 54.21 -21.92 -21.47
CA ALA A 135 54.50 -20.51 -21.20
C ALA A 135 53.49 -19.56 -21.87
N ASN A 136 53.10 -19.82 -23.13
CA ASN A 136 52.10 -19.02 -23.83
C ASN A 136 50.71 -19.12 -23.19
N GLU A 137 50.30 -20.31 -22.74
CA GLU A 137 49.05 -20.49 -21.98
C GLU A 137 49.11 -19.77 -20.62
N ALA A 138 50.26 -19.80 -19.93
CA ALA A 138 50.42 -19.05 -18.69
C ALA A 138 50.32 -17.52 -18.89
N GLU A 139 50.86 -16.98 -19.99
CA GLU A 139 50.67 -15.58 -20.39
C GLU A 139 49.18 -15.27 -20.63
N TYR A 140 48.45 -16.21 -21.25
CA TYR A 140 47.01 -16.06 -21.48
C TYR A 140 46.22 -16.02 -20.18
N GLU A 141 46.50 -16.92 -19.24
CA GLU A 141 45.88 -16.94 -17.91
C GLU A 141 46.16 -15.64 -17.13
N GLN A 142 47.36 -15.06 -17.29
CA GLN A 142 47.66 -13.74 -16.71
C GLN A 142 46.84 -12.62 -17.35
N MET A 143 46.63 -12.66 -18.67
CA MET A 143 45.76 -11.68 -19.35
C MET A 143 44.32 -11.82 -18.86
N TRP A 144 43.83 -13.05 -18.69
CA TRP A 144 42.51 -13.31 -18.13
C TRP A 144 42.38 -12.73 -16.71
N ALA A 145 43.33 -13.03 -15.83
CA ALA A 145 43.33 -12.52 -14.47
C ALA A 145 43.34 -10.98 -14.41
N LYS A 146 44.14 -10.31 -15.26
CA LYS A 146 44.18 -8.84 -15.35
C LYS A 146 42.83 -8.26 -15.75
N ASP A 147 42.20 -8.80 -16.79
CA ASP A 147 40.88 -8.35 -17.26
C ASP A 147 39.81 -8.54 -16.18
N VAL A 148 39.83 -9.66 -15.45
CA VAL A 148 38.89 -9.92 -14.35
C VAL A 148 39.04 -8.88 -13.25
N VAL A 149 40.28 -8.55 -12.85
CA VAL A 149 40.55 -7.53 -11.82
C VAL A 149 40.11 -6.14 -12.30
N ALA A 150 40.44 -5.77 -13.53
CA ALA A 150 40.06 -4.48 -14.12
C ALA A 150 38.53 -4.30 -14.16
N MET A 151 37.80 -5.29 -14.68
CA MET A 151 36.34 -5.23 -14.80
C MET A 151 35.62 -5.32 -13.45
N SER A 152 36.16 -6.10 -12.50
CA SER A 152 35.60 -6.15 -11.14
C SER A 152 35.79 -4.83 -10.41
N GLY A 153 36.94 -4.19 -10.55
CA GLY A 153 37.22 -2.85 -10.02
C GLY A 153 36.31 -1.80 -10.64
N TYR A 154 36.13 -1.84 -11.97
CA TYR A 154 35.20 -0.96 -12.68
C TYR A 154 33.78 -1.08 -12.13
N HIS A 155 33.26 -2.30 -12.04
CA HIS A 155 31.93 -2.56 -11.50
C HIS A 155 31.79 -2.06 -10.06
N ALA A 156 32.78 -2.31 -9.19
CA ALA A 156 32.73 -1.86 -7.80
C ALA A 156 32.70 -0.34 -7.69
N ASN A 157 33.54 0.36 -8.45
CA ASN A 157 33.59 1.82 -8.46
C ASN A 157 32.31 2.43 -9.05
N ALA A 158 31.82 1.89 -10.17
CA ALA A 158 30.58 2.33 -10.80
C ALA A 158 29.36 2.09 -9.91
N ALA A 159 29.28 0.93 -9.24
CA ALA A 159 28.21 0.63 -8.29
C ALA A 159 28.25 1.56 -7.07
N THR A 160 29.45 1.89 -6.57
CA THR A 160 29.62 2.85 -5.47
C THR A 160 29.12 4.23 -5.86
N ALA A 161 29.48 4.71 -7.06
CA ALA A 161 29.01 6.00 -7.56
C ALA A 161 27.48 6.01 -7.76
N ALA A 162 26.91 4.94 -8.35
CA ALA A 162 25.48 4.80 -8.53
C ALA A 162 24.71 4.80 -7.19
N ALA A 163 25.26 4.18 -6.15
CA ALA A 163 24.64 4.13 -4.82
C ALA A 163 24.55 5.52 -4.13
N GLN A 164 25.36 6.49 -4.56
CA GLN A 164 25.31 7.86 -4.04
C GLN A 164 24.16 8.69 -4.64
N LEU A 165 23.57 8.26 -5.76
CA LEU A 165 22.46 8.96 -6.40
C LEU A 165 21.20 8.81 -5.55
N LYS A 166 20.65 9.95 -5.13
CA LYS A 166 19.40 10.00 -4.36
C LYS A 166 18.20 10.12 -5.31
N PRO A 167 17.05 9.48 -5.00
CA PRO A 167 15.82 9.72 -5.73
C PRO A 167 15.44 11.21 -5.71
N VAL A 168 14.70 11.66 -6.73
CA VAL A 168 14.15 13.02 -6.76
C VAL A 168 13.20 13.20 -5.56
N ALA A 169 13.35 14.28 -4.80
CA ALA A 169 12.46 14.56 -3.67
C ALA A 169 11.14 15.13 -4.19
N ALA A 170 10.04 14.57 -3.70
CA ALA A 170 8.74 15.20 -3.84
C ALA A 170 8.72 16.55 -3.12
N LEU A 171 8.05 17.52 -3.73
CA LEU A 171 7.80 18.82 -3.12
C LEU A 171 6.73 18.66 -2.04
N ASN A 172 7.12 18.80 -0.77
CA ASN A 172 6.23 18.67 0.38
C ASN A 172 5.53 20.02 0.70
N VAL A 173 4.65 20.47 -0.19
CA VAL A 173 3.94 21.75 -0.06
C VAL A 173 2.49 21.53 0.37
N ASN A 174 1.98 22.44 1.19
CA ASN A 174 0.56 22.58 1.42
C ASN A 174 -0.04 23.50 0.34
N LEU A 175 -1.07 23.04 -0.35
CA LEU A 175 -1.87 23.84 -1.28
C LEU A 175 -3.08 24.42 -0.55
N GLY A 176 -3.15 25.75 -0.45
CA GLY A 176 -4.22 26.48 0.25
C GLY A 176 -3.77 27.11 1.57
N VAL A 177 -4.69 27.75 2.27
CA VAL A 177 -4.38 28.68 3.39
C VAL A 177 -4.66 28.03 4.74
N GLY A 178 -3.81 28.34 5.73
CA GLY A 178 -4.02 27.94 7.13
C GLY A 178 -3.74 26.47 7.43
N ASN A 179 -3.05 25.76 6.53
CA ASN A 179 -2.64 24.39 6.76
C ASN A 179 -1.41 24.31 7.66
N LEU A 180 -1.42 23.43 8.66
CA LEU A 180 -0.30 23.11 9.55
C LEU A 180 0.09 21.64 9.38
N GLY A 181 1.35 21.38 9.03
CA GLY A 181 1.85 20.05 8.63
C GLY A 181 2.30 20.05 7.16
N THR A 182 2.29 18.90 6.49
CA THR A 182 2.78 18.75 5.11
C THR A 182 1.77 18.10 4.17
N LEU A 183 1.88 18.40 2.87
CA LEU A 183 1.11 17.77 1.78
C LEU A 183 -0.41 17.88 1.93
N ASN A 184 -0.90 18.95 2.55
CA ASN A 184 -2.33 19.21 2.63
C ASN A 184 -2.83 19.95 1.39
N VAL A 185 -4.03 19.62 0.90
CA VAL A 185 -4.71 20.31 -0.20
C VAL A 185 -6.04 20.86 0.30
N GLY A 186 -6.26 22.16 0.12
CA GLY A 186 -7.41 22.91 0.63
C GLY A 186 -7.04 23.75 1.86
N ASN A 187 -7.98 24.05 2.76
CA ASN A 187 -7.79 25.11 3.77
C ASN A 187 -7.93 24.61 5.22
N GLY A 188 -7.10 25.13 6.12
CA GLY A 188 -7.27 24.93 7.57
C GLY A 188 -7.04 23.50 8.06
N ASN A 189 -6.26 22.68 7.34
CA ASN A 189 -5.96 21.32 7.77
C ASN A 189 -4.82 21.30 8.79
N HIS A 190 -4.94 20.49 9.85
CA HIS A 190 -3.90 20.26 10.86
C HIS A 190 -3.46 18.80 10.84
N GLY A 191 -2.19 18.54 10.52
CA GLY A 191 -1.64 17.23 10.24
C GLY A 191 -1.17 17.11 8.80
N ASN A 192 -1.00 15.90 8.29
CA ASN A 192 -0.35 15.63 7.01
C ASN A 192 -1.28 14.93 6.02
N ASN A 193 -1.07 15.19 4.72
CA ASN A 193 -1.73 14.50 3.60
C ASN A 193 -3.26 14.63 3.58
N ASN A 194 -3.84 15.70 4.14
CA ASN A 194 -5.29 15.90 4.09
C ASN A 194 -5.72 16.56 2.79
N VAL A 195 -6.89 16.21 2.27
CA VAL A 195 -7.53 16.84 1.10
C VAL A 195 -8.89 17.38 1.53
N GLY A 196 -9.18 18.64 1.23
CA GLY A 196 -10.38 19.36 1.68
C GLY A 196 -10.05 20.37 2.78
N GLY A 197 -10.87 20.49 3.83
CA GLY A 197 -10.65 21.56 4.81
C GLY A 197 -11.09 21.31 6.23
N GLY A 198 -10.41 21.97 7.18
CA GLY A 198 -10.70 21.85 8.61
C GLY A 198 -10.46 20.46 9.19
N ASN A 199 -9.65 19.62 8.53
CA ASN A 199 -9.36 18.28 9.04
C ASN A 199 -8.29 18.35 10.13
N PHE A 200 -8.44 17.55 11.20
CA PHE A 200 -7.46 17.39 12.27
C PHE A 200 -6.97 15.94 12.33
N GLY A 201 -5.67 15.74 12.13
CA GLY A 201 -5.02 14.44 11.95
C GLY A 201 -4.59 14.23 10.50
N ASN A 202 -4.44 12.98 10.05
CA ASN A 202 -3.67 12.68 8.84
C ASN A 202 -4.45 11.91 7.77
N SER A 203 -4.18 12.20 6.50
CA SER A 203 -4.72 11.46 5.35
C SER A 203 -6.24 11.48 5.23
N ASN A 204 -6.91 12.51 5.76
CA ASN A 204 -8.36 12.66 5.64
C ASN A 204 -8.71 13.30 4.29
N VAL A 205 -9.86 12.91 3.72
CA VAL A 205 -10.42 13.49 2.49
C VAL A 205 -11.81 14.02 2.80
N GLY A 206 -12.06 15.30 2.52
CA GLY A 206 -13.32 16.00 2.80
C GLY A 206 -13.15 17.05 3.89
N PHE A 207 -14.18 17.24 4.73
CA PHE A 207 -14.24 18.42 5.61
C PHE A 207 -14.46 18.06 7.08
N GLY A 208 -13.75 18.75 7.98
CA GLY A 208 -14.01 18.69 9.42
C GLY A 208 -13.78 17.31 10.04
N ASN A 209 -12.99 16.44 9.42
CA ASN A 209 -12.70 15.13 9.96
C ASN A 209 -11.64 15.21 11.06
N VAL A 210 -11.86 14.50 12.17
CA VAL A 210 -10.91 14.34 13.27
C VAL A 210 -10.46 12.89 13.33
N GLY A 211 -9.16 12.66 13.24
CA GLY A 211 -8.56 11.33 13.17
C GLY A 211 -7.75 11.15 11.90
N ARG A 212 -7.72 9.92 11.37
CA ARG A 212 -6.90 9.57 10.20
C ARG A 212 -7.75 8.90 9.12
N ARG A 213 -7.34 9.01 7.86
CA ARG A 213 -7.87 8.24 6.72
C ARG A 213 -9.40 8.22 6.60
N ASN A 214 -10.07 9.26 7.09
CA ASN A 214 -11.52 9.40 6.92
C ASN A 214 -11.82 10.00 5.55
N VAL A 215 -12.89 9.56 4.92
CA VAL A 215 -13.40 10.09 3.65
C VAL A 215 -14.83 10.58 3.88
N GLY A 216 -15.09 11.87 3.68
CA GLY A 216 -16.39 12.51 3.86
C GLY A 216 -16.34 13.68 4.83
N VAL A 217 -17.43 13.92 5.55
CA VAL A 217 -17.60 15.14 6.37
C VAL A 217 -17.85 14.80 7.83
N GLY A 218 -17.10 15.44 8.73
CA GLY A 218 -17.40 15.47 10.16
C GLY A 218 -17.21 14.12 10.87
N ASN A 219 -16.38 13.22 10.34
CA ASN A 219 -16.06 11.97 11.02
C ASN A 219 -15.13 12.24 12.21
N LYS A 220 -15.34 11.55 13.34
CA LYS A 220 -14.58 11.76 14.58
C LYS A 220 -14.10 10.45 15.17
N ASP A 221 -12.81 10.34 15.45
CA ASP A 221 -12.28 9.26 16.28
C ASP A 221 -12.66 9.46 17.76
N LEU A 222 -13.13 8.41 18.42
CA LEU A 222 -13.37 8.39 19.86
C LEU A 222 -12.16 7.87 20.64
N VAL A 223 -11.24 7.16 19.99
CA VAL A 223 -10.13 6.49 20.66
C VAL A 223 -8.83 7.03 20.09
N ALA A 224 -7.95 7.52 20.96
CA ALA A 224 -6.65 8.07 20.57
C ALA A 224 -5.69 7.07 19.88
N ASN A 225 -6.12 5.82 19.65
CA ASN A 225 -5.30 4.74 19.09
C ASN A 225 -5.43 4.58 17.57
N HIS A 226 -5.44 5.70 16.83
CA HIS A 226 -5.09 5.78 15.40
C HIS A 226 -5.82 4.85 14.42
N THR A 227 -7.04 4.38 14.71
CA THR A 227 -7.75 3.39 13.85
C THR A 227 -8.80 4.01 12.94
N SER A 228 -8.80 5.34 12.72
CA SER A 228 -9.79 5.96 11.85
C SER A 228 -9.62 5.60 10.37
N LEU A 229 -10.77 5.35 9.75
CA LEU A 229 -10.95 4.74 8.44
C LEU A 229 -12.44 4.84 8.02
N ASN A 230 -13.12 5.91 8.44
CA ASN A 230 -14.56 6.05 8.17
C ASN A 230 -14.79 6.55 6.73
N VAL A 231 -15.80 6.02 6.07
CA VAL A 231 -16.24 6.45 4.74
C VAL A 231 -17.69 6.91 4.83
N GLY A 232 -17.96 8.16 4.46
CA GLY A 232 -19.26 8.83 4.59
C GLY A 232 -19.24 9.92 5.66
N ASN A 233 -20.40 10.25 6.22
CA ASN A 233 -20.57 11.51 6.97
C ASN A 233 -20.97 11.31 8.42
N GLY A 234 -20.39 12.09 9.33
CA GLY A 234 -20.81 12.18 10.73
C GLY A 234 -20.62 10.89 11.53
N ASN A 235 -19.72 10.00 11.11
CA ASN A 235 -19.44 8.79 11.87
C ASN A 235 -18.53 9.10 13.06
N THR A 236 -18.85 8.53 14.22
CA THR A 236 -18.06 8.66 15.43
C THR A 236 -17.55 7.27 15.86
N GLY A 237 -16.23 7.09 15.90
CA GLY A 237 -15.56 5.79 16.05
C GLY A 237 -14.72 5.45 14.82
N SER A 238 -14.54 4.16 14.52
CA SER A 238 -13.64 3.69 13.46
C SER A 238 -14.29 2.71 12.47
N HIS A 239 -13.72 2.62 11.26
CA HIS A 239 -14.13 1.63 10.24
C HIS A 239 -15.61 1.65 9.84
N ASN A 240 -16.33 2.76 10.04
CA ASN A 240 -17.72 2.86 9.63
C ASN A 240 -17.84 3.24 8.15
N ILE A 241 -18.79 2.63 7.45
CA ILE A 241 -19.17 2.98 6.08
C ILE A 241 -20.62 3.43 6.08
N GLY A 242 -20.90 4.64 5.59
CA GLY A 242 -22.22 5.25 5.56
C GLY A 242 -22.28 6.48 6.47
N SER A 243 -23.42 6.76 7.10
CA SER A 243 -23.63 8.05 7.78
C SER A 243 -24.18 7.95 9.20
N GLY A 244 -23.65 8.79 10.10
CA GLY A 244 -24.18 8.95 11.45
C GLY A 244 -24.04 7.71 12.34
N ASN A 245 -23.07 6.84 12.07
CA ASN A 245 -22.82 5.68 12.93
C ASN A 245 -22.04 6.08 14.18
N LEU A 246 -22.38 5.49 15.33
CA LEU A 246 -21.69 5.67 16.60
C LEU A 246 -21.16 4.32 17.09
N GLY A 247 -19.84 4.15 17.09
CA GLY A 247 -19.15 2.90 17.40
C GLY A 247 -18.26 2.47 16.24
N ASN A 248 -17.93 1.18 16.13
CA ASN A 248 -16.95 0.68 15.17
C ASN A 248 -17.52 -0.29 14.14
N SER A 249 -16.94 -0.31 12.94
CA SER A 249 -17.20 -1.33 11.91
C SER A 249 -18.66 -1.45 11.49
N ASN A 250 -19.45 -0.37 11.58
CA ASN A 250 -20.83 -0.37 11.09
C ASN A 250 -20.88 -0.05 9.59
N ILE A 251 -21.78 -0.72 8.88
CA ILE A 251 -22.08 -0.45 7.46
C ILE A 251 -23.55 -0.03 7.35
N GLY A 252 -23.81 1.12 6.75
CA GLY A 252 -25.14 1.73 6.63
C GLY A 252 -25.25 3.01 7.47
N SER A 253 -26.44 3.33 7.99
CA SER A 253 -26.66 4.65 8.61
C SER A 253 -27.36 4.60 9.96
N GLY A 254 -26.93 5.48 10.86
CA GLY A 254 -27.56 5.67 12.17
C GLY A 254 -27.41 4.49 13.12
N ASN A 255 -26.43 3.60 12.90
CA ASN A 255 -26.20 2.49 13.81
C ASN A 255 -25.44 2.95 15.05
N LYS A 256 -25.82 2.44 16.23
CA LYS A 256 -25.14 2.66 17.50
C LYS A 256 -24.65 1.32 18.05
N GLY A 257 -23.38 1.24 18.41
CA GLY A 257 -22.68 -0.01 18.77
C GLY A 257 -21.73 -0.45 17.65
N ASN A 258 -21.34 -1.72 17.62
CA ASN A 258 -20.28 -2.22 16.74
C ASN A 258 -20.76 -3.29 15.77
N GLY A 259 -20.22 -3.30 14.56
CA GLY A 259 -20.39 -4.39 13.61
C GLY A 259 -21.81 -4.55 13.05
N ASN A 260 -22.63 -3.49 13.07
CA ASN A 260 -23.98 -3.56 12.51
C ASN A 260 -23.97 -3.32 10.99
N PHE A 261 -24.84 -4.03 10.27
CA PHE A 261 -25.09 -3.83 8.85
C PHE A 261 -26.55 -3.39 8.65
N GLY A 262 -26.79 -2.21 8.07
CA GLY A 262 -28.12 -1.68 7.78
C GLY A 262 -28.38 -0.35 8.48
N PHE A 263 -29.61 -0.11 8.93
CA PHE A 263 -30.06 1.22 9.33
C PHE A 263 -30.63 1.25 10.74
N GLY A 264 -30.17 2.19 11.58
CA GLY A 264 -30.78 2.46 12.87
C GLY A 264 -30.68 1.34 13.89
N ASN A 265 -29.73 0.40 13.74
CA ASN A 265 -29.55 -0.67 14.71
C ASN A 265 -28.87 -0.14 15.98
N ASN A 266 -29.29 -0.60 17.15
CA ASN A 266 -28.76 -0.22 18.46
C ASN A 266 -28.28 -1.46 19.23
N GLY A 267 -26.96 -1.59 19.38
CA GLY A 267 -26.29 -2.75 19.95
C GLY A 267 -25.25 -3.30 18.97
N ASP A 268 -24.87 -4.58 19.10
CA ASP A 268 -23.72 -5.12 18.36
C ASP A 268 -24.09 -6.24 17.37
N GLY A 269 -23.50 -6.23 16.19
CA GLY A 269 -23.59 -7.34 15.23
C GLY A 269 -24.97 -7.56 14.61
N ASN A 270 -25.84 -6.54 14.56
CA ASN A 270 -27.17 -6.68 13.96
C ASN A 270 -27.13 -6.46 12.45
N ILE A 271 -27.98 -7.17 11.70
CA ILE A 271 -28.19 -7.01 10.26
C ILE A 271 -29.64 -6.63 10.00
N GLY A 272 -29.88 -5.48 9.36
CA GLY A 272 -31.21 -5.03 8.94
C GLY A 272 -31.58 -3.65 9.49
N PHE A 273 -32.83 -3.46 9.91
CA PHE A 273 -33.39 -2.14 10.18
C PHE A 273 -33.94 -2.04 11.60
N GLY A 274 -33.46 -1.08 12.40
CA GLY A 274 -34.05 -0.74 13.70
C GLY A 274 -33.97 -1.85 14.75
N ASN A 275 -33.03 -2.78 14.65
CA ASN A 275 -32.90 -3.84 15.65
C ASN A 275 -32.20 -3.31 16.91
N THR A 276 -32.71 -3.68 18.08
CA THR A 276 -32.11 -3.39 19.38
C THR A 276 -31.61 -4.67 20.06
N GLY A 277 -30.39 -4.66 20.56
CA GLY A 277 -29.71 -5.81 21.19
C GLY A 277 -28.58 -6.33 20.29
N SER A 278 -28.29 -7.63 20.31
CA SER A 278 -27.08 -8.17 19.67
C SER A 278 -27.34 -9.36 18.76
N GLY A 279 -26.70 -9.39 17.58
CA GLY A 279 -26.73 -10.52 16.66
C GLY A 279 -28.08 -10.75 15.96
N ASN A 280 -28.98 -9.76 15.94
CA ASN A 280 -30.29 -9.92 15.30
C ASN A 280 -30.21 -9.74 13.78
N ILE A 281 -31.00 -10.49 13.02
CA ILE A 281 -31.12 -10.36 11.56
C ILE A 281 -32.59 -10.12 11.19
N GLY A 282 -32.95 -8.89 10.83
CA GLY A 282 -34.36 -8.56 10.61
C GLY A 282 -34.71 -7.08 10.67
N ILE A 283 -35.99 -6.81 10.94
CA ILE A 283 -36.53 -5.44 11.06
C ILE A 283 -37.17 -5.28 12.43
N GLY A 284 -36.75 -4.32 13.24
CA GLY A 284 -37.41 -3.95 14.50
C GLY A 284 -37.32 -4.98 15.62
N LEU A 285 -36.34 -5.89 15.59
CA LEU A 285 -36.19 -6.93 16.61
C LEU A 285 -35.64 -6.34 17.92
N HIS A 286 -36.10 -6.87 19.07
CA HIS A 286 -35.60 -6.51 20.40
C HIS A 286 -35.15 -7.76 21.15
N GLY A 287 -33.83 -7.90 21.38
CA GLY A 287 -33.24 -9.03 22.11
C GLY A 287 -31.95 -9.52 21.48
N THR A 288 -31.63 -10.81 21.59
CA THR A 288 -30.37 -11.36 21.08
C THR A 288 -30.56 -12.53 20.14
N ASN A 289 -29.75 -12.58 19.06
CA ASN A 289 -29.71 -13.65 18.06
C ASN A 289 -31.07 -14.01 17.42
N GLN A 290 -31.98 -13.04 17.29
CA GLN A 290 -33.28 -13.27 16.66
C GLN A 290 -33.21 -13.12 15.14
N ARG A 291 -34.05 -13.85 14.41
CA ARG A 291 -34.26 -13.64 12.96
C ARG A 291 -35.74 -13.51 12.62
N GLY A 292 -36.13 -12.40 11.99
CA GLY A 292 -37.52 -12.14 11.58
C GLY A 292 -37.93 -10.66 11.59
N PHE A 293 -39.19 -10.40 11.94
CA PHE A 293 -39.75 -9.05 12.06
C PHE A 293 -40.15 -8.74 13.52
N GLY A 294 -39.97 -7.49 13.90
CA GLY A 294 -40.19 -6.93 15.22
C GLY A 294 -41.62 -7.04 15.69
N GLY A 295 -41.81 -7.23 16.99
CA GLY A 295 -43.12 -7.45 17.60
C GLY A 295 -43.70 -8.85 17.36
N LEU A 296 -43.12 -9.64 16.45
CA LEU A 296 -43.55 -11.01 16.19
C LEU A 296 -42.69 -12.03 16.95
N ASN A 297 -41.45 -11.74 17.33
CA ASN A 297 -40.70 -12.61 18.24
C ASN A 297 -40.33 -11.88 19.54
N SER A 298 -40.32 -12.61 20.66
CA SER A 298 -39.86 -12.13 21.97
C SER A 298 -38.94 -13.15 22.65
N GLY A 299 -37.97 -12.70 23.43
CA GLY A 299 -36.95 -13.56 24.04
C GLY A 299 -35.66 -13.65 23.22
N THR A 300 -35.00 -14.83 23.20
CA THR A 300 -33.63 -15.00 22.71
C THR A 300 -33.53 -16.11 21.66
N GLY A 301 -32.80 -15.88 20.56
CA GLY A 301 -32.46 -16.96 19.62
C GLY A 301 -33.62 -17.50 18.77
N ASN A 302 -34.75 -16.80 18.70
CA ASN A 302 -35.92 -17.25 17.95
C ASN A 302 -35.79 -16.94 16.45
N ILE A 303 -36.21 -17.89 15.60
CA ILE A 303 -36.18 -17.79 14.14
C ILE A 303 -37.60 -18.02 13.60
N GLY A 304 -38.14 -17.05 12.84
CA GLY A 304 -39.47 -17.14 12.23
C GLY A 304 -40.40 -16.04 12.72
N PHE A 305 -41.65 -16.38 13.06
CA PHE A 305 -42.69 -15.40 13.42
C PHE A 305 -43.53 -15.87 14.61
N GLY A 306 -43.94 -14.98 15.49
CA GLY A 306 -44.82 -15.31 16.62
C GLY A 306 -44.14 -16.03 17.79
N ASN A 307 -42.82 -16.26 17.79
CA ASN A 307 -42.18 -17.11 18.80
C ASN A 307 -41.83 -16.35 20.09
N SER A 308 -42.01 -17.00 21.24
CA SER A 308 -41.67 -16.48 22.57
C SER A 308 -40.78 -17.46 23.34
N GLY A 309 -39.85 -16.94 24.15
CA GLY A 309 -38.91 -17.78 24.91
C GLY A 309 -37.55 -17.91 24.21
N THR A 310 -36.94 -19.10 24.24
CA THR A 310 -35.53 -19.29 23.85
C THR A 310 -35.38 -20.31 22.73
N GLY A 311 -34.73 -19.94 21.62
CA GLY A 311 -34.23 -20.90 20.62
C GLY A 311 -35.31 -21.60 19.79
N ASN A 312 -36.50 -21.02 19.66
CA ASN A 312 -37.59 -21.62 18.88
C ASN A 312 -37.45 -21.31 17.38
N VAL A 313 -37.78 -22.27 16.53
CA VAL A 313 -37.75 -22.15 15.06
C VAL A 313 -39.13 -22.43 14.49
N GLY A 314 -39.69 -21.50 13.72
CA GLY A 314 -40.97 -21.65 13.03
C GLY A 314 -41.99 -20.58 13.43
N PHE A 315 -43.24 -20.98 13.68
CA PHE A 315 -44.36 -20.07 13.87
C PHE A 315 -45.05 -20.25 15.23
N PHE A 316 -45.26 -19.18 16.00
CA PHE A 316 -46.07 -19.16 17.22
C PHE A 316 -45.66 -20.15 18.31
N ASN A 317 -44.38 -20.52 18.40
CA ASN A 317 -43.89 -21.41 19.45
C ASN A 317 -43.61 -20.65 20.75
N SER A 318 -43.79 -21.29 21.90
CA SER A 318 -43.50 -20.73 23.23
C SER A 318 -42.68 -21.71 24.07
N GLY A 319 -41.66 -21.23 24.79
CA GLY A 319 -40.80 -22.06 25.64
C GLY A 319 -39.39 -22.20 25.08
N VAL A 320 -38.75 -23.38 25.21
CA VAL A 320 -37.34 -23.58 24.85
C VAL A 320 -37.16 -24.57 23.71
N GLY A 321 -36.47 -24.19 22.64
CA GLY A 321 -35.95 -25.13 21.64
C GLY A 321 -36.98 -25.84 20.78
N ASN A 322 -38.20 -25.30 20.62
CA ASN A 322 -39.23 -25.94 19.81
C ASN A 322 -39.04 -25.65 18.30
N HIS A 323 -39.35 -26.63 17.45
CA HIS A 323 -39.27 -26.52 16.00
C HIS A 323 -40.62 -26.87 15.34
N GLY A 324 -41.25 -25.90 14.67
CA GLY A 324 -42.50 -26.10 13.93
C GLY A 324 -43.54 -25.02 14.21
N ILE A 325 -44.80 -25.41 14.41
CA ILE A 325 -45.93 -24.47 14.50
C ILE A 325 -46.69 -24.65 15.82
N GLY A 326 -46.83 -23.58 16.61
CA GLY A 326 -47.71 -23.57 17.78
C GLY A 326 -47.30 -24.51 18.91
N ASN A 327 -46.02 -24.88 19.02
CA ASN A 327 -45.55 -25.76 20.08
C ASN A 327 -45.33 -24.97 21.39
N SER A 328 -45.61 -25.60 22.53
CA SER A 328 -45.42 -25.05 23.87
C SER A 328 -44.59 -25.99 24.75
N GLY A 329 -43.70 -25.45 25.58
CA GLY A 329 -42.80 -26.23 26.42
C GLY A 329 -41.41 -26.37 25.82
N ASP A 330 -40.79 -27.54 25.94
CA ASP A 330 -39.35 -27.71 25.69
C ASP A 330 -39.06 -28.77 24.62
N HIS A 331 -38.27 -28.40 23.62
CA HIS A 331 -37.69 -29.28 22.59
C HIS A 331 -38.71 -30.09 21.77
N ASN A 332 -39.90 -29.54 21.52
CA ASN A 332 -40.90 -30.21 20.70
C ASN A 332 -40.68 -29.97 19.20
N THR A 333 -40.90 -31.00 18.37
CA THR A 333 -40.84 -30.91 16.90
C THR A 333 -42.19 -31.27 16.28
N GLY A 334 -42.72 -30.43 15.39
CA GLY A 334 -44.01 -30.67 14.73
C GLY A 334 -45.02 -29.53 14.95
N SER A 335 -46.31 -29.86 15.03
CA SER A 335 -47.38 -28.88 15.17
C SER A 335 -48.25 -29.12 16.40
N GLY A 336 -48.47 -28.08 17.20
CA GLY A 336 -49.42 -28.09 18.32
C GLY A 336 -49.01 -28.96 19.52
N ASN A 337 -47.72 -29.25 19.68
CA ASN A 337 -47.22 -30.06 20.79
C ASN A 337 -47.13 -29.24 22.09
N SER A 338 -47.44 -29.88 23.22
CA SER A 338 -47.20 -29.32 24.56
C SER A 338 -46.36 -30.29 25.39
N GLY A 339 -45.41 -29.79 26.20
CA GLY A 339 -44.63 -30.59 27.13
C GLY A 339 -43.15 -30.69 26.74
N PHE A 340 -42.52 -31.84 27.01
CA PHE A 340 -41.06 -32.04 26.83
C PHE A 340 -40.79 -33.09 25.73
N THR A 341 -40.00 -32.73 24.71
CA THR A 341 -39.46 -33.62 23.67
C THR A 341 -40.48 -34.40 22.83
N ASN A 342 -41.65 -33.82 22.57
CA ASN A 342 -42.64 -34.47 21.71
C ASN A 342 -42.31 -34.27 20.22
N THR A 343 -42.44 -35.33 19.42
CA THR A 343 -42.25 -35.29 17.97
C THR A 343 -43.50 -35.79 17.26
N VAL A 344 -44.17 -34.91 16.53
CA VAL A 344 -45.32 -35.27 15.68
C VAL A 344 -44.99 -34.89 14.25
N VAL A 345 -44.76 -35.91 13.42
CA VAL A 345 -44.72 -35.78 11.96
C VAL A 345 -46.14 -36.07 11.48
N GLU A 346 -46.77 -35.15 10.75
CA GLU A 346 -48.12 -35.37 10.19
C GLU A 346 -48.25 -36.78 9.57
N THR A 347 -49.13 -37.61 10.11
CA THR A 347 -49.55 -38.85 9.46
C THR A 347 -50.43 -38.44 8.27
N ARG A 348 -49.94 -38.66 7.04
CA ARG A 348 -50.71 -38.42 5.83
C ARG A 348 -52.05 -39.15 5.91
N ALA A 349 -53.13 -38.40 5.72
CA ALA A 349 -54.47 -38.92 5.50
C ALA A 349 -54.47 -39.88 4.29
N LEU A 350 -54.71 -41.17 4.53
CA LEU A 350 -55.16 -42.11 3.52
C LEU A 350 -56.67 -42.26 3.71
N SER A 351 -57.41 -41.62 2.81
CA SER A 351 -58.84 -41.46 2.83
C SER A 351 -59.56 -42.64 2.13
N ILE A 352 -60.71 -43.02 2.68
CA ILE A 352 -61.95 -43.52 2.01
C ILE A 352 -62.15 -45.05 1.87
N ALA A 353 -62.99 -45.54 2.79
CA ALA A 353 -64.29 -46.20 2.60
C ALA A 353 -64.49 -47.40 1.65
N ALA A 354 -64.96 -48.51 2.25
CA ALA A 354 -66.11 -49.34 1.86
C ALA A 354 -66.29 -50.37 3.00
N SER A 355 -67.43 -50.85 3.45
CA SER A 355 -68.85 -50.68 3.16
C SER A 355 -69.54 -51.51 4.25
N ALA A 356 -70.66 -51.02 4.81
CA ALA A 356 -71.52 -51.81 5.69
C ALA A 356 -72.04 -53.09 4.99
N THR A 357 -72.21 -54.19 5.75
CA THR A 357 -73.30 -55.21 5.68
C THR A 357 -73.08 -56.16 6.87
N ARG A 358 -73.76 -56.04 8.02
CA ARG A 358 -75.12 -56.51 8.38
C ARG A 358 -75.24 -58.06 8.52
N ALA A 359 -75.66 -58.49 9.72
CA ALA A 359 -76.15 -59.81 10.16
C ALA A 359 -75.10 -60.94 10.17
N ILE A 360 -74.98 -61.76 11.23
CA ILE A 360 -76.00 -62.39 12.10
C ILE A 360 -75.57 -62.28 13.56
#